data_AF-A0A961YX04-F1
#
_entry.id   AF-A0A961YX04-F1
#
_cell.length_a   1.000
_cell.length_b   1.000
_cell.length_c   1.000
_cell.angle_alpha   90.00
_cell.angle_beta   90.00
_cell.angle_gamma   90.00
#
_symmetry.space_group_name_H-M   'P 1'
#
loop_
_entity.id
_entity.type
_entity.pdbx_description
1 polymer ?
#
loop_
_entity_poly.entity_id
_entity_poly.type
_entity_poly.pdbx_seq_one_letter_code
_entity_poly.pdbx_strand_id
1 'polypeptide(L)' 'MIEAAERAPLPDMKISVRQVFGIDSDLEVPAYSSADEHVPDTDADYLFDRDTTLAILAGFAYNRRVLVAGYHGTGKS' A
#
# COMPACT_ATOMS: atom_id res chain seq x y z
N MET A 1 29.41 -16.15 -14.75
CA MET A 1 28.67 -14.87 -14.80
C MET A 1 27.31 -15.17 -14.18
N ILE A 2 27.08 -14.75 -12.95
CA ILE A 2 25.79 -14.92 -12.30
C ILE A 2 24.96 -13.71 -12.74
N GLU A 3 23.88 -13.94 -13.48
CA GLU A 3 22.90 -12.90 -13.75
C GLU A 3 22.43 -12.34 -12.41
N ALA A 4 22.71 -11.07 -12.16
CA ALA A 4 22.12 -10.38 -11.03
C ALA A 4 20.61 -10.36 -11.29
N ALA A 5 19.84 -11.03 -10.43
CA ALA A 5 18.39 -10.94 -10.45
C ALA A 5 18.00 -9.46 -10.55
N GLU A 6 17.21 -9.13 -11.58
CA GLU A 6 16.72 -7.78 -11.82
C GLU A 6 16.01 -7.31 -10.54
N ARG A 7 16.55 -6.27 -9.91
CA ARG A 7 15.98 -5.75 -8.66
C ARG A 7 14.63 -5.13 -8.99
N ALA A 8 13.61 -5.47 -8.21
CA ALA A 8 12.31 -4.81 -8.30
C ALA A 8 12.50 -3.28 -8.30
N PRO A 9 11.77 -2.54 -9.15
CA PRO A 9 11.87 -1.09 -9.20
C PRO A 9 11.56 -0.49 -7.84
N LEU A 10 12.16 0.67 -7.54
CA LEU A 10 11.75 1.46 -6.38
C LEU A 10 10.53 2.32 -6.77
N PRO A 11 9.65 2.69 -5.82
CA PRO A 11 8.58 3.64 -6.06
C PRO A 11 9.12 4.94 -6.67
N ASP A 12 8.44 5.46 -7.69
CA ASP A 12 8.87 6.58 -8.52
C ASP A 12 8.03 7.85 -8.30
N MET A 13 6.96 7.75 -7.51
CA MET A 13 6.12 8.89 -7.16
C MET A 13 5.63 8.85 -5.71
N LYS A 14 4.97 9.94 -5.30
CA LYS A 14 4.22 10.02 -4.04
C LYS A 14 2.76 10.33 -4.33
N ILE A 15 1.88 9.80 -3.49
CA ILE A 15 0.44 10.04 -3.57
C ILE A 15 -0.11 10.57 -2.25
N SER A 16 -1.09 11.46 -2.33
CA SER A 16 -1.83 11.95 -1.18
C SER A 16 -2.84 10.91 -0.71
N VAL A 17 -2.76 10.53 0.57
CA VAL A 17 -3.72 9.59 1.18
C VAL A 17 -5.14 10.15 1.15
N ARG A 18 -5.28 11.46 1.36
CA ARG A 18 -6.56 12.17 1.28
C ARG A 18 -7.23 12.02 -0.08
N GLN A 19 -6.46 12.15 -1.17
CA GLN A 19 -7.01 12.10 -2.51
C GLN A 19 -7.35 10.67 -2.95
N VAL A 20 -6.52 9.68 -2.56
CA VAL A 20 -6.66 8.29 -3.03
C VAL A 20 -7.63 7.50 -2.17
N PHE A 21 -7.54 7.62 -0.84
CA PHE A 21 -8.35 6.83 0.10
C PHE A 21 -9.50 7.63 0.73
N GLY A 22 -9.61 8.93 0.46
CA GLY A 22 -10.64 9.78 1.06
C GLY A 22 -10.47 10.02 2.57
N ILE A 23 -9.32 9.67 3.14
CA ILE A 23 -9.03 9.82 4.57
C ILE A 23 -8.41 11.20 4.83
N ASP A 24 -9.04 12.00 5.69
CA ASP A 24 -8.52 13.31 6.10
C ASP A 24 -7.16 13.16 6.83
N SER A 25 -6.08 13.29 6.06
CA SER A 25 -4.69 13.16 6.48
C SER A 25 -3.78 13.89 5.51
N ASP A 26 -2.71 14.50 6.02
CA ASP A 26 -1.66 15.12 5.21
C ASP A 26 -0.54 14.13 4.84
N LEU A 27 -0.74 12.84 5.11
CA LEU A 27 0.22 11.79 4.77
C LEU A 27 0.36 11.66 3.24
N GLU A 28 1.60 11.65 2.78
CA GLU A 28 1.97 11.23 1.44
C GLU A 28 2.78 9.93 1.50
N VAL A 29 2.46 8.97 0.64
CA VAL A 29 3.12 7.67 0.59
C VAL A 29 3.80 7.41 -0.74
N PRO A 30 4.94 6.69 -0.78
CA PRO A 30 5.54 6.23 -2.01
C PRO A 30 4.60 5.31 -2.79
N ALA A 31 4.56 5.46 -4.12
CA ALA A 31 3.77 4.63 -5.02
C ALA A 31 4.51 4.44 -6.36
N TYR A 32 4.05 3.48 -7.15
CA TYR A 32 4.50 3.27 -8.53
C TYR A 32 3.53 3.95 -9.51
N SER A 33 4.07 4.59 -10.54
CA SER A 33 3.28 5.26 -11.58
C SER A 33 2.61 4.31 -12.58
N SER A 34 3.11 3.08 -12.69
CA SER A 34 2.58 2.03 -13.56
C SER A 34 2.39 0.72 -12.80
N ALA A 35 1.27 0.05 -13.05
CA ALA A 35 1.02 -1.30 -12.57
C ALA A 35 1.79 -2.34 -13.42
N ASP A 36 2.03 -3.51 -12.82
CA ASP A 36 2.52 -4.72 -13.50
C ASP A 36 1.60 -5.92 -13.21
N GLU A 37 1.98 -7.11 -13.68
CA GLU A 37 1.18 -8.34 -13.53
C GLU A 37 0.92 -8.78 -12.08
N HIS A 38 1.67 -8.27 -11.10
CA HIS A 38 1.51 -8.58 -9.68
C HIS A 38 0.56 -7.62 -8.97
N VAL A 39 0.17 -6.51 -9.62
CA VAL A 39 -0.78 -5.55 -9.06
C VAL A 39 -2.21 -6.04 -9.35
N PRO A 40 -3.02 -6.34 -8.32
CA PRO A 40 -4.38 -6.78 -8.52
C PRO A 40 -5.28 -5.67 -9.08
N ASP A 41 -6.37 -6.07 -9.72
CA ASP A 41 -7.42 -5.14 -10.16
C ASP A 41 -8.02 -4.38 -8.97
N THR A 42 -8.46 -3.14 -9.22
CA THR A 42 -9.13 -2.33 -8.19
C THR A 42 -10.54 -2.85 -7.95
N ASP A 43 -10.88 -3.10 -6.68
CA ASP A 43 -12.23 -3.45 -6.24
C ASP A 43 -12.93 -2.20 -5.69
N ALA A 44 -14.01 -1.78 -6.36
CA ALA A 44 -14.79 -0.62 -5.96
C ALA A 44 -15.67 -0.86 -4.72
N ASP A 45 -15.93 -2.12 -4.37
CA ASP A 45 -16.72 -2.51 -3.21
C ASP A 45 -15.85 -2.71 -1.95
N TYR A 46 -14.52 -2.65 -2.08
CA TYR A 46 -13.61 -2.75 -0.94
C TYR A 46 -13.72 -1.52 -0.04
N LEU A 47 -14.02 -1.77 1.24
CA LEU A 47 -14.14 -0.71 2.25
C LEU A 47 -12.85 -0.57 3.05
N PHE A 48 -12.18 0.57 2.87
CA PHE A 48 -10.99 0.92 3.63
C PHE A 48 -11.36 1.37 5.05
N ASP A 49 -11.04 0.55 6.04
CA ASP A 49 -11.05 1.00 7.43
C ASP A 49 -9.95 2.06 7.64
N ARG A 50 -10.33 3.19 8.25
CA ARG A 50 -9.45 4.37 8.36
C ARG A 50 -8.16 4.06 9.12
N ASP A 51 -8.27 3.46 10.29
CA ASP A 51 -7.14 3.31 11.20
C ASP A 51 -6.20 2.21 10.71
N THR A 52 -6.76 1.12 10.17
CA THR A 52 -5.99 0.03 9.55
C THR A 52 -5.23 0.54 8.32
N THR A 53 -5.90 1.32 7.47
CA THR A 53 -5.31 1.88 6.25
C THR A 53 -4.15 2.81 6.60
N LEU A 54 -4.34 3.75 7.53
CA LEU A 54 -3.28 4.67 7.96
C LEU A 54 -2.08 3.92 8.57
N ALA A 55 -2.32 2.87 9.36
CA ALA A 55 -1.25 2.07 9.95
C ALA A 55 -0.38 1.38 8.88
N ILE A 56 -1.01 0.76 7.88
CA ILE A 56 -0.32 0.09 6.76
C ILE A 56 0.47 1.11 5.94
N LEU A 57 -0.16 2.23 5.58
CA LEU A 57 0.45 3.29 4.77
C LEU A 57 1.65 3.95 5.46
N ALA A 58 1.56 4.20 6.77
CA ALA A 58 2.69 4.67 7.57
C ALA A 58 3.82 3.62 7.65
N GLY A 59 3.47 2.33 7.67
CA GLY A 59 4.41 1.22 7.55
C GLY A 59 5.27 1.32 6.29
N PHE A 60 4.65 1.51 5.13
CA PHE A 60 5.33 1.69 3.86
C PHE A 60 6.16 2.98 3.81
N ALA A 61 5.58 4.13 4.21
CA ALA A 61 6.24 5.42 4.10
C ALA A 61 7.49 5.56 4.99
N TYR A 62 7.51 4.89 6.15
CA TYR A 62 8.56 5.05 7.16
C TYR A 62 9.35 3.76 7.43
N ASN A 63 9.20 2.75 6.57
CA ASN A 63 9.84 1.44 6.71
C ASN A 63 9.62 0.83 8.11
N ARG A 64 8.37 0.85 8.57
CA ARG A 64 7.96 0.31 9.88
C ARG A 64 7.19 -0.98 9.67
N ARG A 65 7.49 -1.98 10.51
CA ARG A 65 6.73 -3.23 10.54
C ARG A 65 5.35 -2.98 11.13
N VAL A 66 4.31 -3.48 10.46
CA VAL A 66 2.91 -3.39 10.89
C VAL A 66 2.41 -4.82 11.13
N LEU A 67 1.76 -5.04 12.28
CA LEU A 67 1.10 -6.30 12.60
C LEU A 67 -0.40 -6.15 12.35
N VAL A 68 -0.94 -6.95 11.43
CA VAL A 68 -2.38 -7.02 11.16
C VAL A 68 -2.92 -8.32 11.77
N ALA A 69 -3.89 -8.21 12.68
CA ALA A 69 -4.46 -9.36 13.39
C ALA A 69 -5.98 -9.21 13.52
N GLY A 70 -6.69 -10.35 13.46
CA GLY A 70 -8.15 -10.41 13.57
C GLY A 70 -8.69 -11.81 13.29
N TYR A 71 -9.98 -12.01 13.52
CA TYR A 71 -10.65 -13.30 13.27
C TYR A 71 -10.69 -13.66 11.78
N HIS A 72 -11.03 -14.91 11.46
CA HIS A 72 -11.25 -15.34 10.07
C HIS A 72 -12.37 -14.52 9.41
N GLY A 73 -12.23 -14.17 8.13
CA GLY A 73 -13.25 -13.42 7.37
C GLY A 73 -13.35 -11.92 7.68
N THR A 74 -12.35 -11.31 8.34
CA THR A 74 -12.33 -9.88 8.69
C THR A 74 -11.50 -9.00 7.74
N GLY A 75 -11.20 -9.47 6.52
CA GLY A 75 -10.53 -8.66 5.49
C GLY A 75 -9.03 -8.39 5.72
N LYS A 76 -8.34 -9.28 6.43
CA LYS A 76 -6.91 -9.13 6.79
C LYS A 76 -5.91 -9.40 5.65
N SER A 77 -6.37 -10.08 4.60
CA SER A 77 -5.57 -10.62 3.49
C SER A 77 -5.67 -9.73 2.27
#